data_AF-A0A6I7P6Q2-F1
#
_entry.id   AF-A0A6I7P6Q2-F1
#
_cell.length_a   1.000
_cell.length_b   1.000
_cell.length_c   1.000
_cell.angle_alpha   90.00
_cell.angle_beta   90.00
_cell.angle_gamma   90.00
#
_symmetry.space_group_name_H-M   'P 1'
#
loop_
_entity.id
_entity.type
_entity.pdbx_description
1 polymer ?
#
loop_
_entity_poly.entity_id
_entity_poly.type
_entity_poly.pdbx_seq_one_letter_code
_entity_poly.pdbx_strand_id
1 'polypeptide(L)'
;MTQQDLLTLIERLRGEVGDLRAELAALRADVAALQAEAATVDDETLAMLAAVVTSFLGKRVRIRSARAVAAGEAAPAWARHGRAAIQTSHQLHRGH
;
A
#
# COMPACT_ATOMS: atom_id res chain seq x y z
N MET A 1 14.50 19.23 -44.48
CA MET A 1 14.65 17.99 -43.70
C MET A 1 14.79 16.85 -44.68
N THR A 2 15.97 16.25 -44.74
CA THR A 2 16.29 15.16 -45.66
C THR A 2 15.82 13.82 -45.08
N GLN A 3 15.71 12.79 -45.92
CA GLN A 3 15.40 11.43 -45.47
C GLN A 3 16.40 10.92 -44.42
N GLN A 4 17.67 11.35 -44.52
CA GLN A 4 18.72 11.02 -43.56
C GLN A 4 18.45 11.62 -42.17
N ASP A 5 17.93 12.86 -42.13
CA ASP A 5 17.61 13.55 -40.88
C ASP A 5 16.47 12.85 -40.14
N LEU A 6 15.46 12.37 -40.88
CA LEU A 6 14.32 11.63 -40.31
C LEU A 6 14.77 10.30 -39.70
N LEU A 7 15.63 9.55 -40.38
CA LEU A 7 16.17 8.28 -39.85
C LEU A 7 16.97 8.52 -38.56
N THR A 8 17.79 9.57 -38.54
CA THR A 8 18.58 9.94 -37.36
C THR A 8 17.67 10.30 -36.18
N LEU A 9 16.60 11.06 -36.42
CA LEU A 9 15.62 11.40 -35.39
C LEU A 9 14.88 10.17 -34.85
N ILE A 10 14.50 9.23 -35.72
CA ILE A 10 13.83 7.99 -35.33
C ILE A 10 14.72 7.13 -34.43
N GLU A 11 16.00 6.97 -34.78
CA GLU A 11 16.94 6.20 -33.95
C GLU A 11 17.17 6.87 -32.60
N ARG A 12 17.27 8.20 -32.56
CA ARG A 12 17.34 8.95 -31.31
C ARG A 12 16.09 8.73 -30.44
N LEU A 13 14.90 8.88 -31.01
CA LEU A 13 13.64 8.67 -30.27
C LEU A 13 13.50 7.22 -29.77
N ARG A 14 13.97 6.24 -30.54
CA ARG A 14 14.01 4.85 -30.10
C ARG A 14 14.93 4.65 -28.90
N GLY A 15 16.08 5.31 -28.88
CA GLY A 15 16.98 5.36 -27.73
C GLY A 15 16.29 5.94 -26.50
N GLU A 16 15.71 7.15 -26.63
CA GLU A 16 15.00 7.83 -25.55
C GLU A 16 13.83 6.99 -25.00
N VAL A 17 13.05 6.32 -25.87
CA VAL A 17 11.99 5.39 -25.45
C VAL A 17 12.55 4.15 -24.74
N GLY A 18 13.73 3.67 -25.15
CA GLY A 18 14.44 2.58 -24.48
C GLY A 18 14.83 2.95 -23.06
N ASP A 19 15.44 4.12 -22.89
CA ASP A 19 15.87 4.63 -21.60
C ASP A 19 14.69 4.87 -20.66
N LEU A 20 13.62 5.51 -21.15
CA LEU A 20 12.40 5.74 -20.38
C LEU A 20 11.73 4.43 -19.93
N ARG A 21 11.79 3.38 -20.74
CA ARG A 21 11.26 2.06 -20.36
C ARG A 21 12.09 1.43 -19.26
N ALA A 22 13.42 1.58 -19.30
CA ALA A 22 14.31 1.09 -18.26
C ALA A 22 14.06 1.82 -16.93
N GLU A 23 13.94 3.15 -16.96
CA GLU A 23 13.62 3.97 -15.78
C GLU A 23 12.26 3.60 -15.19
N LEU A 24 11.24 3.42 -16.04
CA LEU A 24 9.91 2.99 -15.60
C LEU A 24 9.93 1.59 -14.96
N ALA A 25 10.76 0.68 -15.46
CA ALA A 25 10.92 -0.65 -14.86
C ALA A 25 11.58 -0.57 -13.47
N ALA A 26 12.61 0.26 -13.31
CA ALA A 26 13.25 0.51 -12.02
C ALA A 26 12.27 1.13 -11.01
N LEU A 27 11.55 2.18 -11.42
CA LEU A 27 10.57 2.84 -10.54
C LEU A 27 9.45 1.89 -10.10
N ARG A 28 9.00 0.99 -10.97
CA ARG A 28 8.02 -0.04 -10.59
C ARG A 28 8.58 -1.03 -9.56
N ALA A 29 9.85 -1.39 -9.66
CA ALA A 29 10.50 -2.24 -8.66
C ALA A 29 10.59 -1.53 -7.30
N ASP A 30 10.98 -0.25 -7.29
CA ASP A 30 11.05 0.55 -6.07
C ASP A 30 9.68 0.71 -5.40
N VAL A 31 8.64 0.99 -6.20
CA VAL A 31 7.25 1.06 -5.70
C VAL A 31 6.81 -0.28 -5.11
N ALA A 32 7.14 -1.41 -5.74
CA ALA A 32 6.82 -2.73 -5.20
C ALA A 32 7.55 -3.00 -3.88
N ALA A 33 8.81 -2.60 -3.75
CA ALA A 33 9.57 -2.72 -2.51
C ALA A 33 8.97 -1.86 -1.38
N LEU A 34 8.63 -0.60 -1.68
CA LEU A 34 7.98 0.29 -0.72
C LEU A 34 6.60 -0.23 -0.27
N GLN A 35 5.83 -0.83 -1.18
CA GLN A 35 4.55 -1.46 -0.84
C GLN A 35 4.73 -2.69 0.04
N ALA A 36 5.79 -3.47 -0.17
CA ALA A 36 6.11 -4.62 0.68
C ALA A 36 6.47 -4.14 2.10
N GLU A 37 7.32 -3.12 2.21
CA GLU A 37 7.70 -2.51 3.49
C GLU A 37 6.48 -1.95 4.22
N ALA A 38 5.63 -1.18 3.54
CA ALA A 38 4.41 -0.60 4.11
C ALA A 38 3.34 -1.65 4.48
N ALA A 39 3.42 -2.86 3.94
CA ALA A 39 2.52 -3.96 4.31
C ALA A 39 2.93 -4.65 5.61
N THR A 40 4.18 -4.45 6.05
CA THR A 40 4.69 -4.99 7.31
C THR A 40 4.15 -4.16 8.48
N VAL A 41 3.77 -4.85 9.56
CA VAL A 41 3.39 -4.23 10.83
C VAL A 41 4.61 -4.31 11.72
N ASP A 42 5.08 -3.18 12.21
CA ASP A 42 6.23 -3.13 13.10
C ASP A 42 5.97 -3.88 14.41
N ASP A 43 7.03 -4.35 15.06
CA ASP A 43 6.96 -5.17 16.26
C ASP A 43 6.31 -4.43 17.44
N GLU A 44 6.49 -3.11 17.54
CA GLU A 44 5.89 -2.28 18.60
C GLU A 44 4.37 -2.23 18.43
N THR A 45 3.88 -1.95 17.22
CA THR A 45 2.46 -1.99 16.88
C THR A 45 1.89 -3.39 17.10
N LEU A 46 2.61 -4.45 16.73
CA LEU A 46 2.17 -5.84 16.96
C LEU A 46 2.00 -6.13 18.46
N ALA A 47 2.95 -5.70 19.29
CA ALA A 47 2.90 -5.86 20.73
C ALA A 47 1.72 -5.08 21.34
N MET A 48 1.51 -3.84 20.90
CA MET A 48 0.37 -3.02 21.31
C MET A 48 -0.96 -3.70 20.94
N LEU A 49 -1.10 -4.19 19.71
CA LEU A 49 -2.29 -4.94 19.27
C LEU A 49 -2.52 -6.18 20.13
N ALA A 50 -1.47 -6.95 20.45
CA ALA A 50 -1.58 -8.13 21.30
C ALA A 50 -2.06 -7.78 22.72
N ALA A 51 -1.58 -6.66 23.28
CA ALA A 51 -2.01 -6.18 24.59
C ALA A 51 -3.49 -5.78 24.59
N VAL A 52 -3.94 -5.01 23.59
CA VAL A 52 -5.34 -4.57 23.46
C VAL A 52 -6.28 -5.76 23.26
N VAL A 53 -5.91 -6.72 22.41
CA VAL A 53 -6.72 -7.93 22.20
C VAL A 53 -6.76 -8.79 23.47
N THR A 54 -5.66 -8.88 24.20
CA THR A 54 -5.60 -9.59 25.49
C THR A 54 -6.49 -8.93 26.54
N SER A 55 -6.50 -7.60 26.64
CA SER A 55 -7.36 -6.88 27.58
C SER A 55 -8.83 -7.02 27.22
N PHE A 56 -9.16 -6.99 25.92
CA PHE A 56 -10.54 -7.16 25.47
C PHE A 56 -11.08 -8.58 25.72
N LEU A 57 -10.25 -9.62 25.51
CA LEU A 57 -10.67 -11.01 25.66
C LEU A 57 -10.48 -11.57 27.08
N GLY A 58 -9.77 -10.85 27.96
CA GLY A 58 -9.47 -11.29 29.33
C GLY A 58 -8.51 -12.49 29.42
N LYS A 59 -7.86 -12.86 28.30
CA LYS A 59 -6.93 -13.99 28.22
C LYS A 59 -5.76 -13.67 27.30
N ARG A 60 -4.58 -14.21 27.62
CA ARG A 60 -3.35 -14.00 26.84
C ARG A 60 -3.54 -14.50 25.40
N VAL A 61 -3.35 -13.61 24.43
CA VAL A 61 -3.39 -13.95 23.00
C VAL A 61 -2.00 -13.83 22.37
N ARG A 62 -1.68 -14.77 21.47
CA ARG A 62 -0.51 -14.71 20.60
C ARG A 62 -0.96 -14.41 19.16
N ILE A 63 -0.48 -13.31 18.60
CA ILE A 63 -0.70 -12.98 17.19
C ILE A 63 0.32 -13.77 16.34
N ARG A 64 -0.15 -14.56 15.36
CA ARG A 64 0.73 -15.32 14.45
C ARG A 64 1.22 -14.49 13.26
N SER A 65 0.37 -13.60 12.77
CA SER A 65 0.65 -12.73 11.64
C SER A 65 -0.24 -11.50 11.72
N ALA A 66 0.32 -10.34 11.41
CA ALA A 66 -0.44 -9.14 11.14
C ALA A 66 -0.02 -8.62 9.76
N ARG A 67 -0.96 -8.00 9.06
CA ARG A 67 -0.71 -7.40 7.74
C ARG A 67 -1.47 -6.09 7.68
N ALA A 68 -0.79 -5.03 7.26
CA ALA A 68 -1.46 -3.78 6.95
C ALA A 68 -2.28 -3.97 5.66
N VAL A 69 -3.57 -3.66 5.73
CA VAL A 69 -4.46 -3.69 4.56
C VAL A 69 -4.65 -2.28 4.07
N ALA A 70 -4.08 -1.98 2.90
CA ALA A 70 -4.23 -0.68 2.25
C ALA A 70 -5.72 -0.31 2.09
N ALA A 71 -6.02 0.98 2.24
CA ALA A 71 -7.39 1.51 2.27
C ALA A 71 -8.13 1.50 0.90
N GLY A 72 -7.61 0.82 -0.12
CA GLY A 72 -8.20 0.75 -1.47
C GLY A 72 -9.24 -0.38 -1.67
N GLU A 73 -9.62 -0.59 -2.93
CA GLU A 73 -10.61 -1.59 -3.38
C GLU A 73 -10.32 -3.04 -2.94
N ALA A 74 -9.08 -3.35 -2.55
CA ALA A 74 -8.66 -4.68 -2.11
C ALA A 74 -8.92 -4.98 -0.61
N ALA A 75 -9.56 -4.08 0.15
CA ALA A 75 -9.86 -4.34 1.55
C ALA A 75 -11.01 -5.38 1.71
N PRO A 76 -10.83 -6.45 2.52
CA PRO A 76 -11.85 -7.48 2.69
C PRO A 76 -13.12 -6.91 3.33
N ALA A 77 -14.27 -7.48 2.98
CA ALA A 77 -15.59 -6.96 3.35
C ALA A 77 -15.76 -6.72 4.86
N TRP A 78 -15.22 -7.60 5.71
CA TRP A 78 -15.27 -7.45 7.17
C TRP A 78 -14.49 -6.22 7.66
N ALA A 79 -13.36 -5.88 7.03
CA ALA A 79 -12.55 -4.72 7.39
C ALA A 79 -13.27 -3.40 7.02
N ARG A 80 -14.01 -3.41 5.90
CA ARG A 80 -14.88 -2.30 5.51
C ARG A 80 -16.03 -2.11 6.50
N HIS A 81 -16.71 -3.20 6.88
CA HIS A 81 -17.79 -3.15 7.87
C HIS A 81 -17.30 -2.69 9.25
N GLY A 82 -16.15 -3.18 9.71
CA GLY A 82 -15.56 -2.75 10.98
C GLY A 82 -15.23 -1.25 10.99
N ARG A 83 -14.63 -0.73 9.90
CA ARG A 83 -14.37 0.72 9.77
C ARG A 83 -15.66 1.54 9.76
N ALA A 84 -16.68 1.10 9.03
CA ALA A 84 -17.97 1.77 8.99
C ALA A 84 -18.60 1.85 10.39
N ALA A 85 -18.58 0.76 11.17
CA ALA A 85 -19.11 0.73 12.53
C ALA A 85 -18.40 1.71 13.48
N ILE A 86 -17.07 1.82 13.40
CA ILE A 86 -16.29 2.75 14.23
C ILE A 86 -16.54 4.21 13.81
N GLN A 87 -16.62 4.48 12.51
CA GLN A 87 -16.88 5.84 12.01
C GLN A 87 -18.28 6.31 12.39
N THR A 88 -19.29 5.45 12.26
CA THR A 88 -20.66 5.80 12.66
C THR A 88 -20.79 5.93 14.16
N SER A 89 -20.10 5.13 14.99
CA SER A 89 -20.14 5.28 16.44
C SER A 89 -19.63 6.65 16.92
N HIS A 90 -18.63 7.22 16.25
CA HIS A 90 -18.12 8.57 16.55
C HIS A 90 -19.04 9.70 16.06
N GLN A 91 -19.78 9.48 14.98
CA GLN A 91 -20.76 10.45 14.48
C GLN A 91 -21.98 10.56 15.42
N LEU A 92 -22.42 9.44 16.01
CA LEU A 92 -23.51 9.42 16.98
C LEU A 92 -23.17 10.15 18.30
N HIS A 93 -21.89 10.19 18.69
CA HIS A 93 -21.45 10.89 19.91
C HIS A 93 -21.20 12.39 19.73
N ARG A 94 -21.08 12.91 18.51
CA ARG A 94 -20.88 14.35 18.23
C ARG A 94 -22.17 15.09 17.84
N GLY A 95 -23.29 14.37 17.68
CA GLY A 95 -24.57 14.91 17.23
C GLY A 95 -25.55 15.30 18.35
N HIS A 96 -25.08 15.39 19.60
CA HIS A 96 -25.87 15.85 20.75
C HIS A 96 -25.32 17.16 21.31
#